data_AF-A0A2G5KB46-F1
#
_entry.id   AF-A0A2G5KB46-F1
#
_cell.length_a   1.000
_cell.length_b   1.000
_cell.length_c   1.000
_cell.angle_alpha   90.00
_cell.angle_beta   90.00
_cell.angle_gamma   90.00
#
_symmetry.space_group_name_H-M   'P 1'
#
loop_
_entity.id
_entity.type
_entity.pdbx_description
1 polymer ?
#
loop_
_entity_poly.entity_id
_entity_poly.type
_entity_poly.pdbx_seq_one_letter_code
_entity_poly.pdbx_strand_id
1 'polypeptide(L)'
;MIMPWYSPKPVICLFAITLVASCDPRAGVEQVDLVPERAPGSQGANGFCKRDDLGLYVMVRNQSNIDALQSTITRVTFGNTSQDLSTPPIAAGSMATVGPYPIPSGCFNADCDFTIHVNQTRLLIDEFGDNNSADGICIG
;
A
#
# COMPACT_ATOMS: atom_id res chain seq x y z
N MET A 1 -10.87 -36.92 19.36
CA MET A 1 -10.98 -35.44 19.37
C MET A 1 -11.90 -35.08 18.22
N ILE A 2 -13.14 -34.71 18.50
CA ILE A 2 -14.26 -34.69 17.54
C ILE A 2 -14.45 -33.23 17.11
N MET A 3 -14.27 -32.93 15.83
CA MET A 3 -14.59 -31.61 15.25
C MET A 3 -16.09 -31.53 14.96
N PRO A 4 -16.83 -30.51 15.43
CA PRO A 4 -18.21 -30.33 15.03
C PRO A 4 -18.29 -29.68 13.65
N TRP A 5 -19.03 -30.34 12.76
CA TRP A 5 -19.42 -29.86 11.45
C TRP A 5 -20.37 -28.66 11.58
N TYR A 6 -20.04 -27.56 10.89
CA TYR A 6 -20.90 -26.38 10.77
C TYR A 6 -21.91 -26.60 9.65
N SER A 7 -23.20 -26.64 9.99
CA SER A 7 -24.31 -26.82 9.03
C SER A 7 -25.06 -25.49 8.88
N PRO A 8 -25.00 -24.82 7.71
CA PRO A 8 -25.74 -23.57 7.51
C PRO A 8 -27.21 -23.89 7.24
N LYS A 9 -28.09 -23.40 8.12
CA LYS A 9 -29.54 -23.49 7.92
C LYS A 9 -29.97 -22.48 6.84
N PRO A 10 -30.84 -22.86 5.89
CA PRO A 10 -31.38 -21.92 4.92
C PRO A 10 -32.34 -20.95 5.62
N VAL A 11 -31.95 -19.68 5.68
CA VAL A 11 -32.83 -18.60 6.12
C VAL A 11 -33.74 -18.24 4.95
N ILE A 12 -34.99 -18.67 5.06
CA ILE A 12 -36.06 -18.31 4.11
C ILE A 12 -36.41 -16.84 4.34
N CYS A 13 -36.00 -15.97 3.43
CA CYS A 13 -36.47 -14.58 3.37
C CYS A 13 -37.91 -14.57 2.83
N LEU A 14 -38.88 -14.45 3.75
CA LEU A 14 -40.28 -14.24 3.39
C LEU A 14 -40.44 -12.85 2.75
N PHE A 15 -41.01 -12.82 1.54
CA PHE A 15 -41.25 -11.63 0.74
C PHE A 15 -42.25 -10.69 1.43
N ALA A 16 -41.75 -9.60 2.00
CA ALA A 16 -42.51 -8.37 2.24
C ALA A 16 -41.99 -7.31 1.26
N ILE A 17 -42.90 -6.52 0.71
CA ILE A 17 -42.63 -5.44 -0.25
C ILE A 17 -41.78 -4.38 0.46
N THR A 18 -40.48 -4.40 0.25
CA THR A 18 -39.52 -3.42 0.80
C THR A 18 -38.50 -3.07 -0.27
N LEU A 19 -38.13 -1.80 -0.32
CA LEU A 19 -37.07 -1.24 -1.16
C LEU A 19 -35.92 -2.25 -1.28
N VAL A 20 -35.53 -2.56 -2.52
CA VAL A 20 -34.29 -3.28 -2.84
C VAL A 20 -33.10 -2.40 -2.43
N ALA A 21 -32.85 -2.33 -1.12
CA ALA A 21 -31.52 -2.06 -0.60
C ALA A 21 -30.71 -3.29 -1.00
N SER A 22 -29.92 -3.16 -2.06
CA SER A 22 -28.88 -4.13 -2.36
C SER A 22 -27.96 -4.16 -1.13
N CYS A 23 -28.08 -5.20 -0.31
CA CYS A 23 -27.04 -5.54 0.65
C CYS A 23 -25.81 -5.90 -0.18
N ASP A 24 -24.98 -4.91 -0.51
CA ASP A 24 -23.66 -5.17 -1.07
C ASP A 24 -22.88 -5.92 0.02
N PRO A 25 -22.51 -7.20 -0.18
CA PRO A 25 -21.77 -7.97 0.81
C PRO A 25 -20.37 -7.39 1.10
N ARG A 26 -19.96 -6.33 0.40
CA ARG A 26 -18.70 -5.60 0.61
C ARG A 26 -18.85 -4.31 1.42
N ALA A 27 -20.08 -3.87 1.71
CA ALA A 27 -20.33 -2.70 2.54
C ALA A 27 -20.10 -3.05 4.02
N GLY A 28 -18.83 -3.06 4.45
CA GLY A 28 -18.48 -3.26 5.86
C GLY A 28 -17.19 -4.03 6.14
N VAL A 29 -16.42 -4.42 5.13
CA VAL A 29 -15.05 -4.87 5.39
C VAL A 29 -14.19 -3.62 5.54
N GLU A 30 -13.81 -3.35 6.77
CA GLU A 30 -12.80 -2.34 7.09
C GLU A 30 -11.47 -2.76 6.42
N GLN A 31 -11.03 -1.96 5.44
CA GLN A 31 -9.90 -2.24 4.55
C GLN A 31 -8.68 -1.40 4.93
N VAL A 32 -7.49 -2.02 5.00
CA VAL A 32 -6.24 -1.29 5.24
C VAL A 32 -5.79 -0.66 3.94
N ASP A 33 -5.46 0.63 3.97
CA ASP A 33 -5.11 1.40 2.77
C ASP A 33 -3.74 2.05 2.97
N LEU A 34 -2.73 1.45 2.36
CA LEU A 34 -1.35 1.93 2.40
C LEU A 34 -0.98 2.64 1.10
N VAL A 35 -0.56 3.89 1.20
CA VAL A 35 -0.19 4.73 0.05
C VAL A 35 1.21 5.29 0.17
N PRO A 36 1.92 5.51 -0.94
CA PRO A 36 3.09 6.37 -0.97
C PRO A 36 2.70 7.80 -0.56
N GLU A 37 3.44 8.40 0.36
CA GLU A 37 3.22 9.77 0.85
C GLU A 37 4.45 10.63 0.58
N ARG A 38 4.26 11.92 0.31
CA ARG A 38 5.35 12.83 -0.02
C ARG A 38 6.09 13.21 1.26
N ALA A 39 7.35 12.81 1.38
CA ALA A 39 8.14 13.16 2.56
C ALA A 39 8.49 14.67 2.57
N PRO A 40 8.52 15.33 3.75
CA PRO A 40 8.97 16.71 3.85
C PRO A 40 10.37 16.93 3.26
N GLY A 41 10.48 17.93 2.38
CA GLY A 41 11.72 18.24 1.67
C GLY A 41 12.08 17.24 0.56
N SER A 42 11.13 16.43 0.10
CA SER A 42 11.31 15.65 -1.13
C SER A 42 11.42 16.57 -2.35
N GLN A 43 12.20 16.13 -3.33
CA GLN A 43 12.50 16.86 -4.56
C GLN A 43 11.83 16.19 -5.78
N GLY A 44 12.08 16.77 -6.95
CA GLY A 44 11.67 16.24 -8.26
C GLY A 44 10.20 16.47 -8.60
N ALA A 45 9.85 16.16 -9.84
CA ALA A 45 8.45 16.07 -10.25
C ALA A 45 7.72 15.05 -9.35
N ASN A 46 6.50 15.38 -8.95
CA ASN A 46 5.67 14.61 -8.01
C ASN A 46 6.16 14.55 -6.54
N GLY A 47 7.35 15.07 -6.20
CA GLY A 47 7.75 15.27 -4.80
C GLY A 47 7.89 13.99 -3.98
N PHE A 48 8.32 12.89 -4.60
CA PHE A 48 8.61 11.62 -3.92
C PHE A 48 10.12 11.35 -3.76
N CYS A 49 10.99 12.16 -4.37
CA CYS A 49 12.43 11.95 -4.23
C CYS A 49 12.95 12.52 -2.90
N LYS A 50 12.92 11.71 -1.84
CA LYS A 50 13.67 11.97 -0.62
C LYS A 50 14.90 11.08 -0.61
N ARG A 51 16.08 11.64 -0.91
CA ARG A 51 17.33 10.88 -0.94
C ARG A 51 18.45 11.54 -0.14
N ASP A 52 19.41 10.72 0.26
CA ASP A 52 20.73 11.13 0.74
C ASP A 52 21.82 10.33 0.00
N ASP A 53 23.04 10.31 0.56
CA ASP A 53 24.18 9.59 0.00
C ASP A 53 24.03 8.07 0.02
N LEU A 54 23.10 7.53 0.81
CA LEU A 54 22.81 6.09 0.91
C LEU A 54 21.74 5.62 -0.06
N GLY A 55 20.80 6.50 -0.45
CA GLY A 55 19.78 6.18 -1.44
C GLY A 55 18.46 6.90 -1.24
N LEU A 56 17.40 6.34 -1.85
CA LEU A 56 16.03 6.85 -1.76
C LEU A 56 15.36 6.34 -0.47
N TYR A 57 14.58 7.19 0.17
CA TYR A 57 13.69 6.86 1.28
C TYR A 57 12.24 7.11 0.84
N VAL A 58 11.39 6.11 1.04
CA VAL A 58 9.97 6.16 0.73
C VAL A 58 9.20 6.36 2.03
N MET A 59 8.29 7.32 2.08
CA MET A 59 7.35 7.44 3.17
C MET A 59 6.05 6.74 2.79
N VAL A 60 5.58 5.84 3.65
CA VAL A 60 4.36 5.07 3.47
C VAL A 60 3.37 5.53 4.52
N ARG A 61 2.15 5.85 4.11
CA ARG A 61 1.06 6.24 4.99
C ARG A 61 -0.01 5.19 5.02
N ASN A 62 -0.50 4.87 6.20
CA ASN A 62 -1.78 4.20 6.36
C ASN A 62 -2.87 5.27 6.40
N GLN A 63 -3.66 5.39 5.33
CA GLN A 63 -4.74 6.37 5.24
C GLN A 63 -6.10 5.82 5.68
N SER A 64 -6.16 4.53 6.04
CA SER A 64 -7.36 3.93 6.64
C SER A 64 -7.51 4.28 8.12
N ASN A 65 -8.66 3.93 8.68
CA ASN A 65 -8.97 4.00 10.10
C ASN A 65 -8.60 2.70 10.86
N ILE A 66 -7.87 1.77 10.22
CA ILE A 66 -7.52 0.44 10.76
C ILE A 66 -6.01 0.29 10.81
N ASP A 67 -5.50 -0.36 11.85
CA ASP A 67 -4.07 -0.64 11.98
C ASP A 67 -3.59 -1.68 10.95
N ALA A 68 -2.51 -1.37 10.24
CA ALA A 68 -1.76 -2.32 9.43
C ALA A 68 -0.82 -3.11 10.34
N LEU A 69 -1.32 -4.14 11.02
CA LEU A 69 -0.58 -4.87 12.06
C LEU A 69 0.53 -5.79 11.52
N GLN A 70 0.47 -6.15 10.23
CA GLN A 70 1.43 -7.04 9.59
C GLN A 70 2.45 -6.22 8.78
N SER A 71 3.71 -6.66 8.79
CA SER A 71 4.70 -6.12 7.86
C SER A 71 4.35 -6.51 6.43
N THR A 72 4.47 -5.56 5.51
CA THR A 72 4.29 -5.78 4.06
C THR A 72 5.60 -5.52 3.32
N ILE A 73 5.58 -5.55 1.99
CA ILE A 73 6.73 -5.17 1.17
C ILE A 73 6.43 -3.88 0.41
N THR A 74 7.36 -2.94 0.43
CA THR A 74 7.41 -1.84 -0.54
C THR A 74 8.47 -2.16 -1.58
N ARG A 75 8.07 -2.11 -2.84
CA ARG A 75 8.95 -2.24 -4.00
C ARG A 75 9.25 -0.86 -4.58
N VAL A 76 10.51 -0.60 -4.87
CA VAL A 76 10.92 0.54 -5.70
C VAL A 76 11.60 0.01 -6.94
N THR A 77 11.19 0.53 -8.10
CA THR A 77 11.71 0.14 -9.40
C THR A 77 12.36 1.34 -10.07
N PHE A 78 13.66 1.24 -10.35
CA PHE A 78 14.46 2.18 -11.16
C PHE A 78 14.70 1.55 -12.53
N GLY A 79 13.98 2.00 -13.56
CA GLY A 79 14.02 1.37 -14.89
C GLY A 79 13.67 -0.12 -14.83
N ASN A 80 14.65 -1.01 -15.13
CA ASN A 80 14.46 -2.46 -15.06
C ASN A 80 14.90 -3.10 -13.73
N THR A 81 15.43 -2.31 -12.80
CA THR A 81 15.96 -2.80 -11.52
C THR A 81 14.93 -2.55 -10.42
N SER A 82 14.45 -3.60 -9.77
CA SER A 82 13.52 -3.51 -8.64
C SER A 82 14.18 -3.94 -7.34
N GLN A 83 13.79 -3.30 -6.25
CA GLN A 83 14.24 -3.63 -4.90
C GLN A 83 13.05 -3.64 -3.96
N ASP A 84 13.03 -4.65 -3.08
CA ASP A 84 11.97 -4.88 -2.11
C ASP A 84 12.53 -4.67 -0.71
N LEU A 85 11.87 -3.82 0.08
CA LEU A 85 12.14 -3.66 1.50
C LEU A 85 10.89 -3.89 2.33
N SER A 86 11.08 -4.35 3.56
CA SER A 86 9.99 -4.56 4.51
C SER A 86 9.41 -3.22 4.95
N THR A 87 8.11 -3.04 4.77
CA THR A 87 7.31 -2.00 5.43
C THR A 87 6.94 -2.50 6.82
N PRO A 88 7.29 -1.76 7.89
CA PRO A 88 6.87 -2.15 9.24
C PRO A 88 5.35 -2.01 9.40
N PRO A 89 4.75 -2.58 10.44
CA PRO A 89 3.37 -2.30 10.81
C PRO A 89 3.13 -0.79 10.99
N ILE A 90 2.00 -0.29 10.49
CA ILE A 90 1.65 1.14 10.53
C ILE A 90 0.26 1.31 11.13
N ALA A 91 0.17 2.00 12.26
CA ALA A 91 -1.11 2.33 12.88
C ALA A 91 -2.00 3.17 11.96
N ALA A 92 -3.31 3.16 12.20
CA ALA A 92 -4.29 3.96 11.48
C ALA A 92 -3.87 5.44 11.43
N GLY A 93 -3.98 6.06 10.24
CA GLY A 93 -3.60 7.45 10.00
C GLY A 93 -2.10 7.78 10.12
N SER A 94 -1.25 6.82 10.50
CA SER A 94 0.18 7.04 10.76
C SER A 94 1.04 6.79 9.53
N MET A 95 2.34 7.09 9.64
CA MET A 95 3.32 6.96 8.55
C MET A 95 4.58 6.25 9.02
N ALA A 96 5.26 5.57 8.10
CA ALA A 96 6.57 4.98 8.32
C ALA A 96 7.51 5.29 7.14
N THR A 97 8.80 5.40 7.43
CA THR A 97 9.84 5.55 6.41
C THR A 97 10.45 4.18 6.09
N VAL A 98 10.56 3.86 4.81
CA VAL A 98 11.19 2.64 4.29
C VAL A 98 12.39 3.04 3.43
N GLY A 99 13.56 2.47 3.72
CA GLY A 99 14.79 2.79 3.00
C GLY A 99 16.04 2.58 3.87
N PRO A 100 17.23 2.83 3.31
CA PRO A 100 17.46 3.36 1.96
C PRO A 100 17.28 2.30 0.87
N TYR A 101 16.77 2.72 -0.29
CA TYR A 101 16.83 1.98 -1.56
C TYR A 101 18.04 2.45 -2.36
N PRO A 102 19.06 1.60 -2.56
CA PRO A 102 20.19 1.91 -3.42
C PRO A 102 19.75 2.35 -4.83
N ILE A 103 20.11 3.58 -5.22
CA ILE A 103 19.86 4.08 -6.57
C ILE A 103 20.94 3.49 -7.50
N PRO A 104 20.56 2.82 -8.62
CA PRO A 104 21.54 2.20 -9.52
C PRO A 104 22.56 3.20 -10.07
N SER A 105 23.81 2.76 -10.19
CA SER A 105 24.83 3.53 -10.88
C SER A 105 24.43 3.72 -12.34
N GLY A 106 24.38 4.98 -12.78
CA GLY A 106 23.93 5.34 -14.13
C GLY A 106 22.44 5.68 -14.26
N CYS A 107 21.67 5.66 -13.16
CA CYS A 107 20.28 6.16 -13.20
C CYS A 107 20.22 7.65 -13.57
N PHE A 108 21.15 8.47 -13.06
CA PHE A 108 21.21 9.90 -13.32
C PHE A 108 21.90 10.22 -14.66
N ASN A 109 21.18 10.02 -15.76
CA ASN A 109 21.61 10.38 -17.12
C ASN A 109 20.39 10.85 -17.96
N ALA A 110 19.73 11.99 -17.69
CA ALA A 110 20.09 13.07 -16.77
C ALA A 110 19.43 12.94 -15.38
N ASP A 111 18.14 12.58 -15.35
CA ASP A 111 17.37 12.38 -14.13
C ASP A 111 17.12 10.89 -13.88
N CYS A 112 16.73 10.55 -12.65
CA CYS A 112 16.48 9.18 -12.24
C CYS A 112 14.99 8.96 -11.91
N ASP A 113 14.26 8.37 -12.85
CA ASP A 113 12.86 7.98 -12.67
C ASP A 113 12.73 6.69 -11.86
N PHE A 114 11.67 6.62 -11.07
CA PHE A 114 11.33 5.43 -10.31
C PHE A 114 9.82 5.31 -10.07
N THR A 115 9.37 4.07 -9.87
CA THR A 115 8.01 3.75 -9.45
C THR A 115 8.05 3.10 -8.08
N ILE A 116 7.16 3.53 -7.19
CA ILE A 116 6.92 2.96 -5.87
C ILE A 116 5.68 2.06 -5.97
N HIS A 117 5.74 0.88 -5.38
CA HIS A 117 4.59 0.02 -5.11
C HIS A 117 4.59 -0.39 -3.64
N VAL A 118 3.60 0.05 -2.89
CA VAL A 118 3.38 -0.30 -1.49
C VAL A 118 2.54 -1.58 -1.42
N ASN A 119 2.75 -2.37 -0.36
CA ASN A 119 2.11 -3.68 -0.15
C ASN A 119 2.18 -4.64 -1.35
N GLN A 120 3.37 -4.78 -1.92
CA GLN A 120 3.61 -5.65 -3.08
C GLN A 120 3.26 -7.13 -2.81
N THR A 121 3.24 -7.56 -1.55
CA THR A 121 2.88 -8.93 -1.17
C THR A 121 1.37 -9.19 -1.22
N ARG A 122 0.53 -8.15 -1.30
CA ARG A 122 -0.94 -8.26 -1.25
C ARG A 122 -1.44 -9.06 -0.04
N LEU A 123 -0.71 -9.00 1.09
CA LEU A 123 -1.08 -9.71 2.32
C LEU A 123 -2.25 -9.02 3.03
N LEU A 124 -2.37 -7.72 2.82
CA LEU A 124 -3.60 -6.98 3.13
C LEU A 124 -4.56 -7.30 1.97
N ILE A 125 -5.43 -8.29 2.19
CA ILE A 125 -6.34 -8.88 1.20
C ILE A 125 -7.40 -7.88 0.68
N ASP A 126 -7.51 -6.74 1.35
CA ASP A 126 -8.55 -5.75 1.17
C ASP A 126 -7.87 -4.37 1.26
N GLU A 127 -7.20 -3.98 0.17
CA GLU A 127 -6.71 -2.60 -0.02
C GLU A 127 -7.76 -1.77 -0.75
N PHE A 128 -8.05 -0.59 -0.22
CA PHE A 128 -9.04 0.29 -0.80
C PHE A 128 -8.45 1.05 -2.00
N GLY A 129 -8.66 0.51 -3.20
CA GLY A 129 -8.34 1.19 -4.48
C GLY A 129 -6.96 0.88 -5.07
N ASP A 130 -6.68 1.45 -6.24
CA ASP A 130 -5.44 1.28 -7.01
C ASP A 130 -4.44 2.44 -6.75
N ASN A 131 -4.29 2.85 -5.49
CA ASN A 131 -3.52 4.03 -5.05
C ASN A 131 -2.20 3.68 -4.33
N ASN A 132 -1.88 2.39 -4.22
CA ASN A 132 -0.65 1.89 -3.61
C ASN A 132 0.60 2.11 -4.49
N SER A 133 0.46 2.83 -5.60
CA SER A 133 1.56 3.13 -6.52
C SER A 133 1.71 4.62 -6.82
N ALA A 134 2.95 5.05 -6.97
CA ALA A 134 3.29 6.42 -7.36
C ALA A 134 4.60 6.46 -8.14
N ASP A 135 4.66 7.33 -9.14
CA ASP A 135 5.89 7.64 -9.88
C ASP A 135 6.60 8.85 -9.28
N GLY A 136 7.92 8.77 -9.22
CA GLY A 136 8.79 9.86 -8.80
C GLY A 136 9.99 10.00 -9.71
N ILE A 137 10.61 11.19 -9.63
CA ILE A 137 11.86 11.48 -10.33
C ILE A 137 12.81 12.12 -9.33
N CYS A 138 14.06 11.69 -9.34
CA CYS A 138 15.15 12.35 -8.64
C CYS A 138 15.96 13.17 -9.65
N ILE A 139 16.10 14.47 -9.41
CA ILE A 139 16.90 15.34 -10.28
C ILE A 139 18.40 15.06 -10.03
N GLY A 140 19.14 14.94 -11.14
CA GLY A 140 20.59 14.67 -11.21
C GLY A 140 21.46 15.90 -11.35
#